data_AF-A0A4Q4DRK4-F1
#
_entry.id   AF-A0A4Q4DRK4-F1
#
_cell.length_a   1.000
_cell.length_b   1.000
_cell.length_c   1.000
_cell.angle_alpha   90.00
_cell.angle_beta   90.00
_cell.angle_gamma   90.00
#
_symmetry.space_group_name_H-M   'P 1'
#
loop_
_entity.id
_entity.type
_entity.pdbx_description
1 polymer ?
#
loop_
_entity_poly.entity_id
_entity_poly.type
_entity_poly.pdbx_seq_one_letter_code
_entity_poly.pdbx_strand_id
1 'polypeptide(L)'
;MVERYRSYGVDIEPSAPAFAFIREHTLLRAVIDTAPENFAIFTPHLVFKGDAEEISELAGDLGTKLFPVGYDTYDGSTILMDETGRFFFSHHSGAYYLGREKYEALISLMSSEMEDAEDYLV
;
A
#
# COMPACT_ATOMS: atom_id res chain seq x y z
N MET A 1 -13.80 -7.35 4.13
CA MET A 1 -12.35 -7.17 4.00
C MET A 1 -11.66 -7.17 5.36
N VAL A 2 -11.93 -6.22 6.26
CA VAL A 2 -11.32 -6.17 7.61
C VAL A 2 -11.44 -7.51 8.34
N GLU A 3 -12.59 -8.18 8.23
CA GLU A 3 -12.80 -9.53 8.79
C GLU A 3 -11.85 -10.59 8.22
N ARG A 4 -11.44 -10.48 6.94
CA ARG A 4 -10.49 -11.39 6.30
C ARG A 4 -9.08 -11.20 6.88
N TYR A 5 -8.66 -9.95 7.08
CA TYR A 5 -7.40 -9.64 7.77
C TYR A 5 -7.41 -10.15 9.22
N ARG A 6 -8.49 -9.89 9.96
CA ARG A 6 -8.65 -10.37 11.33
C ARG A 6 -8.64 -11.90 11.41
N SER A 7 -9.17 -12.59 10.40
CA SER A 7 -9.09 -14.06 10.31
C SER A 7 -7.67 -14.60 10.12
N TYR A 8 -6.73 -13.75 9.67
CA TYR A 8 -5.31 -14.03 9.58
C TYR A 8 -4.51 -13.49 10.77
N GLY A 9 -5.19 -13.00 11.82
CA GLY A 9 -4.55 -12.50 13.03
C GLY A 9 -4.08 -11.04 12.95
N VAL A 10 -4.44 -10.33 11.88
CA VAL A 10 -3.97 -8.96 11.63
C VAL A 10 -5.11 -7.98 11.82
N ASP A 11 -4.95 -7.09 12.80
CA ASP A 11 -5.94 -6.06 13.07
C ASP A 11 -5.65 -4.83 12.21
N ILE A 12 -6.47 -4.63 11.19
CA ILE A 12 -6.42 -3.43 10.34
C ILE A 12 -7.71 -2.62 10.53
N GLU A 13 -7.57 -1.31 10.57
CA GLU A 13 -8.68 -0.37 10.53
C GLU A 13 -8.35 0.77 9.57
N PRO A 14 -9.29 1.18 8.70
CA PRO A 14 -9.02 2.28 7.79
C PRO A 14 -8.82 3.56 8.58
N SER A 15 -7.65 4.18 8.42
CA SER A 15 -7.39 5.53 8.90
C SER A 15 -8.29 6.54 8.17
N ALA A 16 -8.47 7.74 8.73
CA ALA A 16 -9.23 8.80 8.05
C ALA A 16 -8.63 9.16 6.68
N PRO A 17 -7.29 9.27 6.51
CA PRO A 17 -6.67 9.42 5.19
C PRO A 17 -6.98 8.26 4.23
N ALA A 18 -6.82 7.01 4.68
CA ALA A 18 -7.08 5.83 3.85
C ALA A 18 -8.53 5.80 3.37
N PHE A 19 -9.47 6.09 4.27
CA PHE A 19 -10.89 6.14 3.94
C PHE A 19 -11.22 7.26 2.94
N ALA A 20 -10.61 8.44 3.09
CA ALA A 20 -10.77 9.55 2.14
C ALA A 20 -10.22 9.18 0.76
N PHE A 21 -9.02 8.61 0.71
CA PHE A 21 -8.37 8.18 -0.53
C PHE A 21 -9.20 7.13 -1.27
N ILE A 22 -9.65 6.09 -0.57
CA ILE A 22 -10.47 5.01 -1.15
C ILE A 22 -11.76 5.62 -1.71
N ARG A 23 -12.47 6.47 -0.96
CA ARG A 23 -13.71 7.08 -1.46
C ARG A 23 -13.54 7.89 -2.74
N GLU A 24 -12.38 8.52 -2.93
CA GLU A 24 -12.08 9.31 -4.12
C GLU A 24 -11.60 8.44 -5.30
N HIS A 25 -10.87 7.36 -5.05
CA HIS A 25 -10.13 6.63 -6.10
C HIS A 25 -10.55 5.17 -6.32
N THR A 26 -11.57 4.68 -5.61
CA THR A 26 -12.03 3.28 -5.78
C THR A 26 -12.33 2.99 -7.26
N LEU A 27 -11.83 1.87 -7.76
CA LEU A 27 -11.97 1.37 -9.14
C LEU A 27 -11.17 2.14 -10.21
N LEU A 28 -10.40 3.16 -9.82
CA LEU A 28 -9.44 3.76 -10.75
C LEU A 28 -8.30 2.77 -11.04
N ARG A 29 -7.87 2.78 -12.30
CA ARG A 29 -6.73 2.03 -12.82
C ARG A 29 -5.72 3.06 -13.30
N ALA A 30 -4.62 3.21 -12.59
CA ALA A 30 -3.50 4.03 -13.04
C ALA A 30 -2.53 3.13 -13.82
N VAL A 31 -2.11 3.57 -15.01
CA VAL A 31 -1.11 2.85 -15.82
C VAL A 31 0.25 3.01 -15.16
N ILE A 32 1.05 1.95 -15.13
CA ILE A 32 2.45 2.02 -14.68
C ILE A 32 3.28 2.31 -15.93
N ASP A 33 3.87 3.50 -16.03
CA ASP A 33 4.56 3.95 -17.25
C ASP A 33 5.75 3.07 -17.63
N THR A 34 6.45 2.51 -16.63
CA THR A 34 7.57 1.58 -16.83
C THR A 34 7.13 0.17 -17.28
N ALA A 35 5.84 -0.17 -17.15
CA ALA A 35 5.28 -1.46 -17.55
C ALA A 35 3.80 -1.28 -18.00
N PRO A 36 3.54 -0.74 -19.20
CA PRO A 36 2.23 -0.22 -19.62
C PRO A 36 1.08 -1.24 -19.68
N GLU A 37 1.40 -2.53 -19.68
CA GLU A 37 0.44 -3.62 -19.56
C GLU A 37 -0.08 -3.83 -18.12
N ASN A 38 0.56 -3.18 -17.13
CA ASN A 38 0.24 -3.26 -15.72
C ASN A 38 -0.41 -1.98 -15.19
N PHE A 39 -1.18 -2.16 -14.11
CA PHE A 39 -1.96 -1.10 -13.50
C PHE A 39 -1.78 -1.11 -11.99
N ALA A 40 -1.83 0.07 -11.37
CA ALA A 40 -2.22 0.19 -9.97
C ALA A 40 -3.75 0.22 -9.89
N ILE A 41 -4.34 -0.68 -9.10
CA ILE A 41 -5.78 -0.75 -8.84
C ILE A 41 -6.02 -0.29 -7.41
N PHE A 42 -6.75 0.82 -7.26
CA PHE A 42 -7.14 1.32 -5.94
C PHE A 42 -8.41 0.63 -5.48
N THR A 43 -8.23 -0.55 -4.92
CA THR A 43 -9.26 -1.28 -4.19
C THR A 43 -8.58 -1.99 -3.04
N PRO A 44 -9.05 -1.77 -1.80
CA PRO A 44 -8.55 -2.49 -0.65
C PRO A 44 -8.72 -4.01 -0.85
N HIS A 45 -7.62 -4.71 -1.09
CA HIS A 45 -7.60 -6.14 -1.40
C HIS A 45 -6.36 -6.80 -0.81
N LEU A 46 -6.54 -8.00 -0.27
CA LEU A 46 -5.45 -8.93 0.03
C LEU A 46 -5.26 -9.84 -1.17
N VAL A 47 -4.15 -9.68 -1.88
CA VAL A 47 -3.85 -10.52 -3.03
C VAL A 47 -3.40 -11.89 -2.52
N PHE A 48 -2.53 -11.93 -1.52
CA PHE A 48 -2.05 -13.16 -0.90
C PHE A 48 -2.36 -13.24 0.60
N LYS A 49 -2.23 -14.44 1.15
CA LYS A 49 -2.40 -14.67 2.60
C LYS A 49 -1.22 -14.10 3.40
N GLY A 50 -0.02 -14.13 2.82
CA GLY A 50 1.23 -13.65 3.43
C GLY A 50 1.24 -12.14 3.65
N ASP A 51 0.59 -11.37 2.78
CA ASP A 51 0.51 -9.91 2.87
C ASP A 51 0.07 -9.43 4.25
N ALA A 52 -0.80 -10.16 4.94
CA ALA A 52 -1.26 -9.76 6.26
C ALA A 52 -0.11 -9.72 7.28
N GLU A 53 0.74 -10.75 7.31
CA GLU A 53 1.90 -10.85 8.21
C GLU A 53 2.94 -9.78 7.86
N GLU A 54 3.25 -9.62 6.57
CA GLU A 54 4.19 -8.61 6.07
C GLU A 54 3.74 -7.17 6.40
N ILE A 55 2.45 -6.87 6.25
CA ILE A 55 1.87 -5.58 6.64
C ILE A 55 1.99 -5.35 8.14
N SER A 56 1.78 -6.40 8.95
CA SER A 56 1.88 -6.30 10.40
C SER A 56 3.32 -6.07 10.89
N GLU A 57 4.29 -6.73 10.26
CA GLU A 57 5.72 -6.55 10.53
C GLU A 57 6.14 -5.13 10.19
N LEU A 58 5.87 -4.68 8.96
CA LEU A 58 6.19 -3.33 8.51
C LEU A 58 5.52 -2.24 9.36
N ALA A 59 4.27 -2.45 9.76
CA ALA A 59 3.56 -1.54 10.68
C ALA A 59 4.27 -1.44 12.04
N GLY A 60 4.77 -2.57 12.56
CA GLY A 60 5.56 -2.63 13.78
C GLY A 60 6.86 -1.83 13.66
N ASP A 61 7.61 -2.04 12.57
CA ASP A 61 8.90 -1.39 12.33
C ASP A 61 8.74 0.13 12.11
N LEU A 62 7.65 0.56 11.49
CA LEU A 62 7.33 1.99 11.31
C LEU A 62 6.69 2.63 12.54
N GLY A 63 6.29 1.84 13.55
CA GLY A 63 5.59 2.33 14.74
C GLY A 63 4.23 2.98 14.45
N THR A 64 3.55 2.58 13.37
CA THR A 64 2.25 3.14 12.95
C THR A 64 1.30 2.04 12.48
N LYS A 65 0.04 2.38 12.22
CA LYS A 65 -0.92 1.46 11.58
C LYS A 65 -0.90 1.64 10.08
N LEU A 66 -0.89 0.54 9.35
CA LEU A 66 -1.00 0.52 7.89
C LEU A 66 -2.34 -0.04 7.44
N PHE A 67 -2.85 0.50 6.34
CA PHE A 67 -4.07 0.03 5.71
C PHE A 67 -3.87 -0.18 4.20
N PRO A 68 -4.34 -1.30 3.63
CA PRO A 68 -4.31 -1.56 2.19
C PRO A 68 -5.26 -0.62 1.44
N VAL A 69 -4.72 0.10 0.45
CA VAL A 69 -5.50 1.02 -0.39
C VAL A 69 -5.52 0.62 -1.86
N GLY A 70 -4.64 -0.29 -2.27
CA GLY A 70 -4.61 -0.82 -3.62
C GLY A 70 -3.55 -1.91 -3.77
N TYR A 71 -3.35 -2.34 -5.01
CA TYR A 71 -2.33 -3.28 -5.40
C TYR A 71 -1.90 -3.03 -6.86
N ASP A 72 -0.69 -3.43 -7.23
CA ASP A 72 -0.30 -3.49 -8.64
C ASP A 72 -0.78 -4.78 -9.31
N THR A 73 -0.88 -4.80 -10.63
CA THR A 73 -1.22 -6.02 -11.38
C THR A 73 0.00 -6.75 -11.94
N TYR A 74 1.21 -6.27 -11.67
CA TYR A 74 2.44 -6.89 -12.17
C TYR A 74 2.74 -8.16 -11.39
N ASP A 75 2.76 -8.05 -10.06
CA ASP A 75 3.01 -9.17 -9.15
C ASP A 75 2.03 -9.24 -7.99
N GLY A 76 1.14 -8.25 -7.86
CA GLY A 76 0.15 -8.21 -6.78
C GLY A 76 0.65 -7.49 -5.53
N SER A 77 1.77 -6.77 -5.61
CA SER A 77 2.31 -5.99 -4.50
C SER A 77 1.31 -4.96 -3.98
N THR A 78 1.28 -4.81 -2.66
CA THR A 78 0.22 -4.07 -1.97
C THR A 78 0.63 -2.61 -1.76
N ILE A 79 -0.27 -1.70 -2.09
CA ILE A 79 -0.15 -0.27 -1.78
C ILE A 79 -0.82 -0.02 -0.44
N LEU A 80 -0.05 0.50 0.51
CA LEU A 80 -0.42 0.73 1.90
C LEU A 80 -0.45 2.23 2.20
N MET A 81 -1.25 2.61 3.19
CA MET A 81 -1.31 3.97 3.70
C MET A 81 -1.28 3.98 5.23
N ASP A 82 -0.51 4.88 5.82
CA ASP A 82 -0.49 5.05 7.27
C ASP A 82 -1.58 6.01 7.78
N GLU A 83 -1.57 6.28 9.08
CA GLU A 83 -2.53 7.19 9.72
C GLU A 83 -2.28 8.68 9.43
N THR A 84 -1.10 9.03 8.92
CA THR A 84 -0.70 10.40 8.57
C THR A 84 -0.92 10.72 7.08
N GLY A 85 -1.19 9.69 6.27
CA GLY A 85 -1.40 9.80 4.82
C GLY A 85 -0.18 9.46 3.98
N ARG A 86 0.90 8.98 4.59
CA ARG A 86 2.08 8.46 3.86
C ARG A 86 1.72 7.16 3.16
N PHE A 87 2.29 6.96 1.98
CA PHE A 87 2.10 5.77 1.16
C PHE A 87 3.35 4.89 1.20
N PHE A 88 3.09 3.59 1.25
CA PHE A 88 4.12 2.56 1.21
C PHE A 88 3.73 1.50 0.18
N PHE A 89 4.72 0.78 -0.32
CA PHE A 89 4.56 -0.30 -1.27
C PHE A 89 5.23 -1.55 -0.72
N SER A 90 4.43 -2.57 -0.43
CA SER A 90 4.89 -3.86 0.07
C SER A 90 5.04 -4.80 -1.13
N HIS A 91 6.29 -5.09 -1.47
CA HIS A 91 6.70 -5.93 -2.58
C HIS A 91 7.58 -7.08 -2.05
N HIS A 92 7.68 -8.17 -2.80
CA HIS A 92 8.41 -9.36 -2.35
C HIS A 92 9.92 -9.13 -2.14
N SER A 93 10.47 -8.04 -2.69
CA SER A 93 11.88 -7.64 -2.50
C SER A 93 12.11 -6.70 -1.32
N GLY A 94 11.04 -6.19 -0.71
CA GLY A 94 11.12 -5.21 0.36
C GLY A 94 9.93 -4.26 0.39
N ALA A 95 9.89 -3.44 1.43
CA ALA A 95 8.94 -2.36 1.57
C ALA A 95 9.55 -1.05 1.10
N TYR A 96 8.79 -0.26 0.35
CA TYR A 96 9.23 1.01 -0.20
C TYR A 96 8.34 2.15 0.26
N TYR A 97 8.93 3.32 0.50
CA TYR A 97 8.23 4.56 0.69
C TYR A 97 7.89 5.18 -0.67
N LEU A 98 6.61 5.52 -0.87
CA LEU A 98 6.12 6.10 -2.13
C LEU A 98 5.95 7.62 -2.03
N GLY A 99 5.71 8.16 -0.85
CA GLY A 99 5.48 9.60 -0.70
C GLY A 99 4.55 9.96 0.45
N ARG A 100 4.47 11.26 0.74
CA ARG A 100 3.73 11.80 1.87
C ARG A 100 2.26 12.05 1.56
N GLU A 101 1.93 12.10 0.27
CA GLU A 101 0.58 12.30 -0.24
C GLU A 101 0.39 11.59 -1.59
N LYS A 102 -0.83 11.63 -2.13
CA LYS A 102 -1.25 10.83 -3.27
C LYS A 102 -0.51 11.13 -4.57
N TYR A 103 -0.18 12.39 -4.90
CA TYR A 103 0.47 12.71 -6.17
C TYR A 103 1.93 12.27 -6.15
N GLU A 104 2.66 12.55 -5.08
CA GLU A 104 4.01 12.01 -4.83
C GLU A 104 4.00 10.48 -4.94
N ALA A 105 3.09 9.82 -4.23
CA ALA A 105 2.95 8.36 -4.25
C ALA A 105 2.70 7.79 -5.64
N LEU A 106 1.81 8.41 -6.41
CA LEU A 106 1.51 8.00 -7.77
C LEU A 106 2.71 8.22 -8.69
N ILE A 107 3.42 9.35 -8.57
CA ILE A 107 4.60 9.64 -9.39
C ILE A 107 5.67 8.58 -9.13
N SER A 108 6.04 8.32 -7.87
CA SER A 108 7.03 7.30 -7.49
C SER A 108 6.64 5.90 -7.95
N LEU A 109 5.36 5.54 -7.81
CA LEU A 109 4.86 4.25 -8.27
C LEU A 109 4.98 4.10 -9.80
N MET A 110 4.61 5.13 -10.56
CA MET A 110 4.62 5.10 -12.03
C MET A 110 6.03 5.20 -12.62
N SER A 111 6.95 5.92 -11.98
CA SER A 111 8.34 6.05 -12.42
C SER A 111 9.24 4.91 -11.95
N SER A 112 8.79 4.10 -10.99
CA SER A 112 9.60 3.11 -10.26
C SER A 112 10.79 3.73 -9.50
N GLU A 113 10.73 5.03 -9.22
CA GLU A 113 11.69 5.74 -8.35
C GLU A 113 11.12 5.76 -6.93
N MET A 114 11.45 4.72 -6.17
CA MET A 114 10.96 4.51 -4.80
C MET A 114 12.15 4.49 -3.82
N GLU A 115 11.93 4.98 -2.62
CA GLU A 115 12.91 4.92 -1.53
C GLU A 115 12.66 3.70 -0.65
N ASP A 116 13.69 3.10 -0.07
CA ASP A 116 13.50 1.98 0.86
C ASP A 116 12.75 2.47 2.12
N ALA A 117 11.74 1.72 2.56
CA ALA A 117 10.98 2.08 3.75
C ALA A 117 11.83 2.01 5.04
N GLU A 118 12.96 1.29 4.99
CA GLU A 118 13.94 1.18 6.08
C GLU A 118 14.48 2.54 6.54
N ASP A 119 14.57 3.52 5.63
CA ASP A 119 15.01 4.89 5.95
C ASP A 119 14.02 5.67 6.84
N TYR A 120 12.81 5.11 7.04
CA TYR A 120 11.69 5.75 7.74
C TYR A 120 11.22 4.99 9.00
N LEU A 121 11.94 3.94 9.40
CA LEU A 121 11.67 3.16 10.62
C LEU A 121 11.96 3.98 11.90
N VAL A 122 11.42 3.55 13.04
CA VAL A 122 11.50 4.25 14.35
C VAL A 122 12.41 3.59 15.38
#